data_AF-A0A7U6LAP9-F1
#
_entry.id   AF-A0A7U6LAP9-F1
#
_cell.length_a   1.000
_cell.length_b   1.000
_cell.length_c   1.000
_cell.angle_alpha   90.00
_cell.angle_beta   90.00
_cell.angle_gamma   90.00
#
_symmetry.space_group_name_H-M   'P 1'
#
loop_
_entity.id
_entity.type
_entity.pdbx_description
1 polymer ?
#
loop_
_entity_poly.entity_id
_entity_poly.type
_entity_poly.pdbx_seq_one_letter_code
_entity_poly.pdbx_strand_id
1 'polypeptide(L)'
;MGKYEMLETNSRIIAEKFDEYKNNLKVFSEQNVKDIKLSKVESEEWWNFIHGGNHVVTGEELNKLSSQIQNHLIGINDVKNKIIKEFGVIYNTFNALDNEYIKNITQSMMKSNEAINKANKGLIEAEKRIEDIKEVNGKIQIAQKNIKFIQEKLQVAQQDIGRNMEIIKKVVEGLSLFKAKIDSYRHLKDIDNMWNDLKKLESKVLTISEDIKEVKIYIQRNVDELNSTKISKDKSENYIIDEDTELKLKKLKRTVLISNISFGIITILLFSLFFMGSK
;
A
#
# COMPACT_ATOMS: atom_id res chain seq x y z
N MET A 1 62.10 -4.37 9.59
CA MET A 1 62.44 -3.88 8.25
C MET A 1 61.34 -4.33 7.31
N GLY A 2 60.63 -3.37 6.71
CA GLY A 2 59.49 -3.65 5.84
C GLY A 2 59.93 -4.32 4.52
N LYS A 3 59.02 -5.04 3.86
CA LYS A 3 59.28 -5.69 2.56
C LYS A 3 59.81 -4.71 1.50
N TYR A 4 59.39 -3.44 1.57
CA TYR A 4 59.86 -2.36 0.70
C TYR A 4 61.29 -1.90 1.03
N GLU A 5 61.65 -1.74 2.31
CA GLU A 5 63.02 -1.36 2.73
C GLU A 5 64.06 -2.43 2.33
N MET A 6 63.68 -3.71 2.37
CA MET A 6 64.54 -4.82 1.94
C MET A 6 64.78 -4.82 0.42
N LEU A 7 63.74 -4.53 -0.38
CA LEU A 7 63.84 -4.41 -1.84
C LEU A 7 64.72 -3.22 -2.26
N GLU A 8 64.56 -2.09 -1.58
CA GLU A 8 65.33 -0.87 -1.83
C GLU A 8 66.82 -1.08 -1.49
N THR A 9 67.10 -1.73 -0.34
CA THR A 9 68.46 -2.07 0.09
C THR A 9 69.16 -3.03 -0.86
N ASN A 10 68.46 -4.08 -1.32
CA ASN A 10 69.04 -5.02 -2.31
C ASN A 10 69.29 -4.36 -3.66
N SER A 11 68.36 -3.52 -4.14
CA SER A 11 68.54 -2.80 -5.40
C SER A 11 69.76 -1.88 -5.38
N ARG A 12 70.00 -1.21 -4.23
CA ARG A 12 71.18 -0.37 -4.02
C ARG A 12 72.49 -1.16 -4.01
N ILE A 13 72.52 -2.31 -3.33
CA ILE A 13 73.72 -3.19 -3.30
C ILE A 13 74.08 -3.68 -4.71
N ILE A 14 73.08 -3.99 -5.54
CA ILE A 14 73.32 -4.45 -6.91
C ILE A 14 73.79 -3.28 -7.81
N ALA A 15 73.21 -2.09 -7.66
CA ALA A 15 73.66 -0.89 -8.38
C ALA A 15 75.12 -0.54 -8.03
N GLU A 16 75.48 -0.57 -6.73
CA GLU A 16 76.84 -0.33 -6.26
C GLU A 16 77.84 -1.35 -6.84
N LYS A 17 77.49 -2.65 -6.83
CA LYS A 17 78.32 -3.70 -7.45
C LYS A 17 78.43 -3.56 -8.96
N PHE A 18 77.36 -3.15 -9.63
CA PHE A 18 77.38 -2.91 -11.08
C PHE A 18 78.35 -1.78 -11.44
N ASP A 19 78.31 -0.68 -10.70
CA ASP A 19 79.22 0.45 -10.89
C ASP A 19 80.68 0.08 -10.59
N GLU A 20 80.92 -0.73 -9.55
CA GLU A 20 82.24 -1.29 -9.24
C GLU A 20 82.78 -2.11 -10.41
N TYR A 21 82.00 -3.06 -10.91
CA TYR A 21 82.41 -3.93 -12.02
C TYR A 21 82.60 -3.16 -13.33
N LYS A 22 81.74 -2.19 -13.62
CA LYS A 22 81.89 -1.29 -14.77
C LYS A 22 83.21 -0.51 -14.71
N ASN A 23 83.61 -0.03 -13.53
CA ASN A 23 84.86 0.68 -13.34
C ASN A 23 86.08 -0.23 -13.50
N ASN A 24 86.04 -1.46 -12.97
CA ASN A 24 87.14 -2.43 -13.13
C ASN A 24 87.38 -2.78 -14.61
N LEU A 25 86.32 -2.92 -15.39
CA LEU A 25 86.40 -3.16 -16.83
C LEU A 25 86.98 -1.98 -17.61
N LYS A 26 86.62 -0.76 -17.22
CA LYS A 26 87.19 0.45 -17.81
C LYS A 26 88.71 0.48 -17.58
N VAL A 27 89.14 0.28 -16.33
CA VAL A 27 90.56 0.24 -15.98
C VAL A 27 91.31 -0.84 -16.74
N PHE A 28 90.71 -2.03 -16.91
CA PHE A 28 91.30 -3.10 -17.71
C PHE A 28 91.41 -2.72 -19.20
N SER A 29 90.35 -2.15 -19.80
CA SER A 29 90.35 -1.73 -21.20
C SER A 29 91.39 -0.66 -21.52
N GLU A 30 91.79 0.14 -20.52
CA GLU A 30 92.78 1.21 -20.64
C GLU A 30 94.23 0.71 -20.39
N GLN A 31 94.43 -0.55 -19.98
CA GLN A 31 95.76 -1.13 -19.81
C GLN A 31 96.41 -1.43 -21.16
N ASN A 32 97.52 -0.74 -21.46
CA ASN A 32 98.33 -1.02 -22.64
C ASN A 32 99.10 -2.34 -22.49
N VAL A 33 99.03 -3.22 -23.48
CA VAL A 33 99.90 -4.40 -23.58
C VAL A 33 101.31 -3.91 -23.93
N LYS A 34 102.32 -4.27 -23.12
CA LYS A 34 103.71 -3.89 -23.37
C LYS A 34 104.22 -4.57 -24.64
N ASP A 35 104.85 -3.79 -25.53
CA ASP A 35 105.48 -4.31 -26.76
C ASP A 35 106.56 -5.34 -26.44
N ILE A 36 106.57 -6.41 -27.23
CA ILE A 36 107.53 -7.51 -27.11
C ILE A 36 108.86 -7.06 -27.70
N LYS A 37 109.90 -6.95 -26.86
CA LYS A 37 111.27 -6.74 -27.32
C LYS A 37 112.12 -7.94 -26.96
N LEU A 38 112.50 -8.72 -27.97
CA LEU A 38 113.48 -9.80 -27.85
C LEU A 38 114.83 -9.27 -28.33
N SER A 39 115.88 -9.44 -27.53
CA SER A 39 117.23 -9.18 -28.01
C SER A 39 117.63 -10.28 -28.99
N LYS A 40 118.18 -9.92 -30.15
CA LYS A 40 118.83 -10.89 -31.03
C LYS A 40 120.05 -11.47 -30.29
N VAL A 41 120.40 -12.72 -30.61
CA VAL A 41 121.71 -13.28 -30.23
C VAL A 41 122.81 -12.39 -30.83
N GLU A 42 123.90 -12.18 -30.09
CA GLU A 42 124.90 -11.17 -30.43
C GLU A 42 125.66 -11.61 -31.69
N SER A 43 125.49 -10.89 -32.79
CA SER A 43 126.41 -11.02 -33.93
C SER A 43 127.45 -9.91 -33.76
N GLU A 44 128.52 -10.17 -33.02
CA GLU A 44 129.54 -9.14 -32.85
C GLU A 44 130.10 -8.74 -34.23
N GLU A 45 130.10 -7.43 -34.53
CA GLU A 45 130.51 -6.90 -35.83
C GLU A 45 131.96 -7.28 -36.18
N TRP A 46 132.82 -7.45 -35.16
CA TRP A 46 134.20 -7.90 -35.33
C TRP A 46 134.29 -9.38 -35.77
N TRP A 47 133.36 -10.23 -35.33
CA TRP A 47 133.32 -11.66 -35.69
C TRP A 47 132.83 -11.87 -37.13
N ASN A 48 131.86 -11.07 -37.59
CA ASN A 48 131.38 -11.08 -38.98
C ASN A 48 132.47 -10.71 -40.00
N PHE A 49 133.42 -9.84 -39.62
CA PHE A 49 134.52 -9.40 -40.49
C PHE A 49 135.59 -10.49 -40.70
N ILE A 50 135.80 -11.39 -39.73
CA ILE A 50 136.93 -12.33 -39.75
C ILE A 50 136.54 -13.73 -40.29
N HIS A 51 135.28 -14.17 -40.13
CA HIS A 51 134.89 -15.57 -40.40
C HIS A 51 133.76 -15.74 -41.44
N GLY A 52 133.54 -14.75 -42.32
CA GLY A 52 132.58 -14.87 -43.42
C GLY A 52 131.12 -15.05 -42.95
N GLY A 53 130.77 -14.53 -41.77
CA GLY A 53 129.39 -14.50 -41.28
C GLY A 53 128.92 -15.72 -40.46
N ASN A 54 129.79 -16.68 -40.14
CA ASN A 54 129.40 -17.86 -39.34
C ASN A 54 129.59 -17.63 -37.83
N HIS A 55 128.62 -16.98 -37.18
CA HIS A 55 128.53 -16.91 -35.70
C HIS A 55 128.08 -18.25 -35.11
N VAL A 56 128.81 -18.76 -34.10
CA VAL A 56 128.41 -19.94 -33.33
C VAL A 56 127.73 -19.47 -32.04
N VAL A 57 126.40 -19.63 -31.98
CA VAL A 57 125.59 -19.23 -30.83
C VAL A 57 126.08 -19.93 -29.57
N THR A 58 126.40 -19.15 -28.54
CA THR A 58 126.82 -19.65 -27.23
C THR A 58 125.63 -20.07 -26.38
N GLY A 59 125.88 -20.96 -25.40
CA GLY A 59 124.84 -21.37 -24.44
C GLY A 59 124.31 -20.20 -23.60
N GLU A 60 125.12 -19.18 -23.34
CA GLU A 60 124.72 -17.97 -22.60
C GLU A 60 123.75 -17.09 -23.40
N GLU A 61 124.05 -16.84 -24.68
CA GLU A 61 123.16 -16.09 -25.59
C GLU A 61 121.80 -16.78 -25.76
N LEU A 62 121.82 -18.11 -25.92
CA LEU A 62 120.60 -18.90 -26.02
C LEU A 62 119.80 -18.87 -24.72
N ASN A 63 120.46 -18.96 -23.57
CA ASN A 63 119.81 -18.87 -22.25
C ASN A 63 119.20 -17.48 -22.01
N LYS A 64 119.86 -16.40 -22.44
CA LYS A 64 119.36 -15.03 -22.34
C LYS A 64 118.10 -14.84 -23.20
N LEU A 65 118.11 -15.30 -24.45
CA LEU A 65 116.93 -15.29 -25.32
C LEU A 65 115.80 -16.17 -24.77
N SER A 66 116.12 -17.37 -24.28
CA SER A 66 115.15 -18.30 -23.68
C SER A 66 114.51 -17.70 -22.43
N SER A 67 115.27 -17.03 -21.56
CA SER A 67 114.74 -16.32 -20.39
C SER A 67 113.81 -15.17 -20.79
N GLN A 68 114.14 -14.41 -21.85
CA GLN A 68 113.24 -13.36 -22.37
C GLN A 68 111.93 -13.94 -22.91
N ILE A 69 111.99 -15.05 -23.66
CA ILE A 69 110.80 -15.75 -24.16
C ILE A 69 109.96 -16.28 -22.98
N GLN A 70 110.59 -16.90 -21.98
CA GLN A 70 109.89 -17.41 -20.79
C GLN A 70 109.21 -16.27 -20.02
N ASN A 71 109.91 -15.16 -19.77
CA ASN A 71 109.35 -13.98 -19.12
C ASN A 71 108.17 -13.42 -19.92
N HIS A 72 108.24 -13.46 -21.25
CA HIS A 72 107.13 -13.04 -22.10
C HIS A 72 105.93 -14.00 -22.04
N LEU A 73 106.16 -15.31 -22.07
CA LEU A 73 105.11 -16.33 -21.93
C LEU A 73 104.42 -16.25 -20.56
N ILE A 74 105.16 -15.97 -19.48
CA ILE A 74 104.62 -15.69 -18.15
C ILE A 74 103.74 -14.44 -18.20
N GLY A 75 104.24 -13.35 -18.81
CA GLY A 75 103.47 -12.12 -19.00
C GLY A 75 102.18 -12.31 -19.80
N ILE A 76 102.20 -13.09 -20.89
CA ILE A 76 101.00 -13.46 -21.66
C ILE A 76 100.02 -14.23 -20.78
N ASN A 77 100.51 -15.20 -20.00
CA ASN A 77 99.66 -16.01 -19.14
C ASN A 77 98.99 -15.16 -18.04
N ASP A 78 99.71 -14.19 -17.47
CA ASP A 78 99.17 -13.23 -16.50
C ASP A 78 98.09 -12.34 -17.11
N VAL A 79 98.32 -11.81 -18.32
CA VAL A 79 97.32 -11.03 -19.05
C VAL A 79 96.08 -11.90 -19.32
N LYS A 80 96.25 -13.12 -19.85
CA LYS A 80 95.15 -14.07 -20.10
C LYS A 80 94.34 -14.37 -18.84
N ASN A 81 95.00 -14.60 -17.70
CA ASN A 81 94.30 -14.85 -16.43
C ASN A 81 93.51 -13.62 -15.96
N LYS A 82 94.05 -12.40 -16.15
CA LYS A 82 93.30 -11.15 -15.91
C LYS A 82 92.08 -11.05 -16.82
N ILE A 83 92.24 -11.31 -18.13
CA ILE A 83 91.12 -11.33 -19.10
C ILE A 83 90.02 -12.27 -18.61
N ILE A 84 90.36 -13.53 -18.29
CA ILE A 84 89.40 -14.54 -17.84
C ILE A 84 88.66 -14.08 -16.57
N LYS A 85 89.39 -13.49 -15.61
CA LYS A 85 88.78 -12.99 -14.37
C LYS A 85 87.78 -11.86 -14.63
N GLU A 86 88.15 -10.87 -15.45
CA GLU A 86 87.28 -9.74 -15.78
C GLU A 86 86.05 -10.16 -16.60
N PHE A 87 86.21 -11.07 -17.57
CA PHE A 87 85.05 -11.65 -18.28
C PHE A 87 84.14 -12.48 -17.36
N GLY A 88 84.70 -13.15 -16.35
CA GLY A 88 83.92 -13.84 -15.32
C GLY A 88 83.10 -12.85 -14.47
N VAL A 89 83.67 -11.69 -14.14
CA VAL A 89 82.97 -10.60 -13.45
C VAL A 89 81.82 -10.04 -14.32
N ILE A 90 82.06 -9.78 -15.60
CA ILE A 90 81.01 -9.37 -16.57
C ILE A 90 79.86 -10.37 -16.57
N TYR A 91 80.18 -11.65 -16.78
CA TYR A 91 79.17 -12.71 -16.89
C TYR A 91 78.33 -12.82 -15.62
N ASN A 92 78.96 -12.84 -14.44
CA ASN A 92 78.26 -12.93 -13.17
C ASN A 92 77.36 -11.71 -12.91
N THR A 93 77.80 -10.52 -13.33
CA THR A 93 77.01 -9.28 -13.23
C THR A 93 75.75 -9.35 -14.07
N PHE A 94 75.88 -9.71 -15.35
CA PHE A 94 74.72 -9.85 -16.24
C PHE A 94 73.80 -10.99 -15.82
N ASN A 95 74.34 -12.11 -15.35
CA ASN A 95 73.54 -13.23 -14.86
C ASN A 95 72.78 -12.90 -13.57
N ALA A 96 73.35 -12.10 -12.67
CA ALA A 96 72.66 -11.60 -11.48
C ALA A 96 71.55 -10.60 -11.86
N LEU A 97 71.82 -9.68 -12.80
CA LEU A 97 70.82 -8.76 -13.32
C LEU A 97 69.65 -9.51 -13.98
N ASP A 98 69.93 -10.49 -14.82
CA ASP A 98 68.91 -11.28 -15.51
C ASP A 98 68.04 -12.07 -14.51
N ASN A 99 68.64 -12.73 -13.53
CA ASN A 99 67.89 -13.56 -12.59
C ASN A 99 66.99 -12.78 -11.61
N GLU A 100 67.39 -11.58 -11.17
CA GLU A 100 66.63 -10.82 -10.17
C GLU A 100 65.79 -9.70 -10.79
N TYR A 101 66.35 -8.89 -11.69
CA TYR A 101 65.61 -7.75 -12.25
C TYR A 101 64.53 -8.21 -13.23
N ILE A 102 64.84 -9.10 -14.17
CA ILE A 102 63.84 -9.59 -15.14
C ILE A 102 62.74 -10.37 -14.41
N LYS A 103 63.11 -11.14 -13.39
CA LYS A 103 62.14 -11.83 -12.52
C LYS A 103 61.22 -10.84 -11.79
N ASN A 104 61.76 -9.79 -11.17
CA ASN A 104 60.97 -8.79 -10.46
C ASN A 104 60.06 -7.99 -11.42
N ILE A 105 60.55 -7.63 -12.62
CA ILE A 105 59.75 -7.00 -13.67
C ILE A 105 58.60 -7.93 -14.09
N THR A 106 58.89 -9.20 -14.34
CA THR A 106 57.88 -10.19 -14.74
C THR A 106 56.81 -10.36 -13.66
N GLN A 107 57.21 -10.49 -12.39
CA GLN A 107 56.27 -10.58 -11.27
C GLN A 107 55.42 -9.32 -11.11
N SER A 108 55.99 -8.13 -11.31
CA SER A 108 55.26 -6.87 -11.30
C SER A 108 54.23 -6.82 -12.43
N MET A 109 54.63 -7.19 -13.65
CA MET A 109 53.73 -7.26 -14.81
C MET A 109 52.60 -8.27 -14.61
N MET A 110 52.88 -9.45 -14.05
CA MET A 110 51.84 -10.44 -13.73
C MET A 110 50.81 -9.88 -12.75
N LYS A 111 51.25 -9.26 -11.65
CA LYS A 111 50.35 -8.62 -10.69
C LYS A 111 49.55 -7.47 -11.30
N SER A 112 50.19 -6.67 -12.17
CA SER A 112 49.51 -5.60 -12.90
C SER A 112 48.43 -6.17 -13.81
N ASN A 113 48.72 -7.24 -14.55
CA ASN A 113 47.75 -7.91 -15.41
C ASN A 113 46.60 -8.53 -14.61
N GLU A 114 46.86 -9.13 -13.46
CA GLU A 114 45.81 -9.62 -12.55
C GLU A 114 44.90 -8.48 -12.06
N ALA A 115 45.49 -7.34 -11.68
CA ALA A 115 44.75 -6.16 -11.26
C ALA A 115 43.90 -5.59 -12.40
N ILE A 116 44.45 -5.49 -13.61
CA ILE A 116 43.73 -5.06 -14.82
C ILE A 116 42.57 -6.01 -15.12
N ASN A 117 42.79 -7.32 -15.08
CA ASN A 117 41.73 -8.31 -15.30
C ASN A 117 40.61 -8.21 -14.26
N LYS A 118 40.96 -7.95 -12.99
CA LYS A 118 39.97 -7.71 -11.93
C LYS A 118 39.19 -6.41 -12.18
N ALA A 119 39.87 -5.34 -12.60
CA ALA A 119 39.22 -4.07 -12.96
C ALA A 119 38.25 -4.24 -14.14
N ASN A 120 38.64 -4.98 -15.18
CA ASN A 120 37.80 -5.27 -16.34
C ASN A 120 36.54 -6.05 -15.96
N LYS A 121 36.65 -7.05 -15.06
CA LYS A 121 35.47 -7.74 -14.53
C LYS A 121 34.54 -6.79 -13.79
N GLY A 122 35.10 -5.88 -12.99
CA GLY A 122 34.33 -4.83 -12.31
C GLY A 122 33.63 -3.89 -13.29
N LEU A 123 34.27 -3.56 -14.42
CA LEU A 123 33.69 -2.71 -15.47
C LEU A 123 32.49 -3.40 -16.13
N ILE A 124 32.62 -4.68 -16.51
CA ILE A 124 31.52 -5.46 -17.11
C ILE A 124 30.32 -5.54 -16.15
N GLU A 125 30.57 -5.73 -14.85
CA GLU A 125 29.49 -5.73 -13.87
C GLU A 125 28.84 -4.35 -13.74
N ALA A 126 29.63 -3.27 -13.78
CA ALA A 126 29.11 -1.90 -13.76
C ALA A 126 28.26 -1.59 -15.01
N GLU A 127 28.68 -2.04 -16.20
CA GLU A 127 27.91 -1.92 -17.44
C GLU A 127 26.56 -2.64 -17.35
N LYS A 128 26.56 -3.86 -16.79
CA LYS A 128 25.31 -4.60 -16.55
C LYS A 128 24.37 -3.82 -15.61
N ARG A 129 24.90 -3.27 -14.52
CA ARG A 129 24.12 -2.44 -13.59
C ARG A 129 23.56 -1.18 -14.26
N ILE A 130 24.30 -0.56 -15.17
CA ILE A 130 23.83 0.59 -15.95
C ILE A 130 22.64 0.20 -16.83
N GLU A 131 22.66 -0.98 -17.44
CA GLU A 131 21.54 -1.46 -18.25
C GLU A 131 20.29 -1.74 -17.40
N ASP A 132 20.46 -2.39 -16.24
CA ASP A 132 19.36 -2.58 -15.27
C ASP A 132 18.75 -1.23 -14.84
N ILE A 133 19.59 -0.20 -14.62
CA ILE A 133 19.14 1.16 -14.29
C ILE A 133 18.35 1.79 -15.45
N LYS A 134 18.74 1.57 -16.71
CA LYS A 134 17.97 2.07 -17.87
C LYS A 134 16.59 1.44 -17.94
N GLU A 135 16.48 0.14 -17.69
CA GLU A 135 15.18 -0.56 -17.68
C GLU A 135 14.27 0.02 -16.59
N VAL A 136 14.80 0.20 -15.37
CA VAL A 136 14.07 0.80 -14.25
C VAL A 136 13.63 2.23 -14.58
N ASN A 137 14.50 3.03 -15.19
CA ASN A 137 14.15 4.39 -15.62
C ASN A 137 13.00 4.39 -16.64
N GLY A 138 12.96 3.43 -17.57
CA GLY A 138 11.83 3.25 -18.48
C GLY A 138 10.51 3.02 -17.75
N LYS A 139 10.51 2.15 -16.73
CA LYS A 139 9.33 1.90 -15.88
C LYS A 139 8.91 3.14 -15.09
N ILE A 140 9.87 3.91 -14.57
CA ILE A 140 9.61 5.17 -13.85
C ILE A 140 8.92 6.18 -14.78
N GLN A 141 9.36 6.33 -16.03
CA GLN A 141 8.71 7.26 -16.98
C GLN A 141 7.26 6.88 -17.27
N ILE A 142 6.96 5.59 -17.41
CA ILE A 142 5.57 5.10 -17.59
C ILE A 142 4.74 5.42 -16.35
N ALA A 143 5.28 5.14 -15.15
CA ALA A 143 4.60 5.46 -13.89
C ALA A 143 4.32 6.96 -13.75
N GLN A 144 5.26 7.83 -14.13
CA GLN A 144 5.08 9.28 -14.14
C GLN A 144 3.95 9.73 -15.07
N LYS A 145 3.86 9.16 -16.28
CA LYS A 145 2.75 9.44 -17.21
C LYS A 145 1.40 9.04 -16.62
N ASN A 146 1.32 7.86 -16.00
CA ASN A 146 0.10 7.38 -15.36
C ASN A 146 -0.32 8.27 -14.18
N ILE A 147 0.64 8.70 -13.35
CA ILE A 147 0.37 9.62 -12.24
C ILE A 147 -0.20 10.94 -12.77
N LYS A 148 0.38 11.51 -13.83
CA LYS A 148 -0.13 12.75 -14.44
C LYS A 148 -1.58 12.59 -14.93
N PHE A 149 -1.87 11.50 -15.62
CA PHE A 149 -3.23 11.21 -16.09
C PHE A 149 -4.23 11.06 -14.93
N ILE A 150 -3.82 10.40 -13.84
CA ILE A 150 -4.64 10.29 -12.62
C ILE A 150 -4.88 11.67 -11.99
N GLN A 151 -3.87 12.54 -11.95
CA GLN A 151 -4.00 13.91 -11.44
C GLN A 151 -5.01 14.74 -12.25
N GLU A 152 -4.96 14.65 -13.58
CA GLU A 152 -5.91 15.32 -14.47
C GLU A 152 -7.35 14.86 -14.21
N LYS A 153 -7.57 13.54 -14.09
CA LYS A 153 -8.89 12.98 -13.74
C LYS A 153 -9.37 13.41 -12.36
N LEU A 154 -8.47 13.43 -11.39
CA LEU A 154 -8.79 13.85 -10.02
C LEU A 154 -9.23 15.32 -9.99
N GLN A 155 -8.57 16.19 -10.76
CA GLN A 155 -8.94 17.59 -10.88
C GLN A 155 -10.37 17.76 -11.43
N VAL A 156 -10.73 17.01 -12.48
CA VAL A 156 -12.09 17.02 -13.04
C VAL A 156 -13.12 16.56 -11.99
N ALA A 157 -12.87 15.44 -11.31
CA ALA A 157 -13.75 14.94 -10.27
C ALA A 157 -13.93 15.94 -9.11
N GLN A 158 -12.87 16.64 -8.70
CA GLN A 158 -12.95 17.68 -7.68
C GLN A 158 -13.80 18.87 -8.11
N GLN A 159 -13.72 19.29 -9.38
CA GLN A 159 -14.57 20.35 -9.90
C GLN A 159 -16.05 19.93 -9.91
N ASP A 160 -16.35 18.69 -10.29
CA ASP A 160 -17.72 18.17 -10.30
C ASP A 160 -18.29 18.05 -8.89
N ILE A 161 -17.50 17.61 -7.91
CA ILE A 161 -17.88 17.64 -6.50
C ILE A 161 -18.19 19.07 -6.05
N GLY A 162 -17.35 20.04 -6.43
CA GLY A 162 -17.59 21.46 -6.14
C GLY A 162 -18.93 21.97 -6.71
N ARG A 163 -19.23 21.64 -7.97
CA ARG A 163 -20.52 21.98 -8.61
C ARG A 163 -21.70 21.34 -7.88
N ASN A 164 -21.60 20.06 -7.53
CA ASN A 164 -22.65 19.34 -6.83
C ASN A 164 -22.89 19.89 -5.41
N MET A 165 -21.84 20.27 -4.68
CA MET A 165 -21.98 20.92 -3.38
C MET A 165 -22.77 22.22 -3.47
N GLU A 166 -22.52 23.04 -4.50
CA GLU A 166 -23.26 24.28 -4.71
C GLU A 166 -24.74 24.02 -5.02
N ILE A 167 -25.05 22.98 -5.80
CA ILE A 167 -26.44 22.56 -6.05
C ILE A 167 -27.11 22.11 -4.75
N ILE A 168 -26.45 21.24 -3.97
CA ILE A 168 -26.98 20.74 -2.70
C ILE A 168 -27.25 21.90 -1.75
N LYS A 169 -26.35 22.88 -1.67
CA LYS A 169 -26.53 24.08 -0.86
C LYS A 169 -27.83 24.81 -1.22
N LYS A 170 -28.06 25.07 -2.51
CA LYS A 170 -29.30 25.73 -2.99
C LYS A 170 -30.55 24.92 -2.67
N VAL A 171 -30.49 23.59 -2.80
CA VAL A 171 -31.61 22.70 -2.43
C VAL A 171 -31.90 22.80 -0.93
N VAL A 172 -30.88 22.76 -0.08
CA VAL A 172 -31.03 22.89 1.38
C VAL A 172 -31.63 24.25 1.75
N GLU A 173 -31.16 25.33 1.14
CA GLU A 173 -31.73 26.67 1.31
C GLU A 173 -33.22 26.70 0.92
N GLY A 174 -33.58 26.12 -0.23
CA GLY A 174 -34.97 26.00 -0.67
C GLY A 174 -35.85 25.20 0.29
N LEU A 175 -35.36 24.07 0.81
CA LEU A 175 -36.07 23.26 1.79
C LEU A 175 -36.24 23.99 3.12
N SER A 176 -35.24 24.76 3.54
CA SER A 176 -35.32 25.59 4.75
C SER A 176 -36.42 26.65 4.61
N LEU A 177 -36.51 27.32 3.45
CA LEU A 177 -37.57 28.28 3.17
C LEU A 177 -38.95 27.62 3.11
N PHE A 178 -39.06 26.46 2.45
CA PHE A 178 -40.31 25.70 2.40
C PHE A 178 -40.79 25.29 3.79
N LYS A 179 -39.88 24.76 4.63
CA LYS A 179 -40.17 24.43 6.02
C LYS A 179 -40.67 25.66 6.78
N ALA A 180 -39.97 26.79 6.69
CA ALA A 180 -40.39 28.03 7.35
C ALA A 180 -41.80 28.47 6.92
N LYS A 181 -42.15 28.29 5.64
CA LYS A 181 -43.51 28.57 5.14
C LYS A 181 -44.56 27.64 5.75
N ILE A 182 -44.30 26.33 5.83
CA ILE A 182 -45.20 25.38 6.49
C ILE A 182 -45.35 25.73 7.98
N ASP A 183 -44.24 25.99 8.67
CA ASP A 183 -44.23 26.36 10.09
C ASP A 183 -44.98 27.68 10.34
N SER A 184 -45.07 28.58 9.35
CA SER A 184 -45.84 29.83 9.46
C SER A 184 -47.36 29.63 9.47
N TYR A 185 -47.87 28.47 9.03
CA TYR A 185 -49.31 28.17 9.05
C TYR A 185 -49.78 27.76 10.44
N ARG A 186 -50.12 28.76 11.25
CA ARG A 186 -50.60 28.63 12.64
C ARG A 186 -51.77 27.65 12.85
N HIS A 187 -52.59 27.43 11.83
CA HIS A 187 -53.83 26.64 11.91
C HIS A 187 -53.69 25.18 11.45
N LEU A 188 -52.49 24.70 11.12
CA LEU A 188 -52.32 23.30 10.70
C LEU A 188 -52.79 22.31 11.78
N LYS A 189 -52.52 22.62 13.05
CA LYS A 189 -52.98 21.79 14.17
C LYS A 189 -54.49 21.84 14.34
N ASP A 190 -55.11 22.95 14.01
CA ASP A 190 -56.57 23.11 14.10
C ASP A 190 -57.27 22.22 13.08
N ILE A 191 -56.71 22.06 11.88
CA ILE A 191 -57.22 21.12 10.86
C ILE A 191 -57.20 19.68 11.39
N ASP A 192 -56.10 19.25 12.01
CA ASP A 192 -56.02 17.91 12.62
C ASP A 192 -57.10 17.74 13.71
N ASN A 193 -57.31 18.76 14.53
CA ASN A 193 -58.32 18.74 15.58
C ASN A 193 -59.74 18.67 15.00
N MET A 194 -60.05 19.48 13.98
CA MET A 194 -61.33 19.46 13.27
C MET A 194 -61.61 18.09 12.65
N TRP A 195 -60.60 17.45 12.06
CA TRP A 195 -60.74 16.10 11.50
C TRP A 195 -61.12 15.07 12.59
N ASN A 196 -60.46 15.13 13.75
CA ASN A 196 -60.78 14.25 14.87
C ASN A 196 -62.19 14.51 15.43
N ASP A 197 -62.62 15.76 15.49
CA ASP A 197 -63.97 16.11 15.95
C ASP A 197 -65.03 15.67 14.93
N LEU A 198 -64.76 15.75 13.63
CA LEU A 198 -65.62 15.19 12.59
C LEU A 198 -65.77 13.67 12.75
N LYS A 199 -64.68 12.94 13.02
CA LYS A 199 -64.71 11.49 13.31
C LYS A 199 -65.54 11.17 14.56
N LYS A 200 -65.47 11.99 15.60
CA LYS A 200 -66.34 11.83 16.78
C LYS A 200 -67.80 12.08 16.42
N LEU A 201 -68.08 13.12 15.64
CA LEU A 201 -69.45 13.44 15.22
C LEU A 201 -70.06 12.31 14.39
N GLU A 202 -69.29 11.72 13.47
CA GLU A 202 -69.68 10.54 12.70
C GLU A 202 -70.16 9.40 13.61
N SER A 203 -69.40 9.07 14.67
CA SER A 203 -69.80 8.03 15.62
C SER A 203 -71.12 8.35 16.35
N LYS A 204 -71.32 9.61 16.76
CA LYS A 204 -72.56 10.03 17.44
C LYS A 204 -73.76 9.97 16.50
N VAL A 205 -73.58 10.33 15.23
CA VAL A 205 -74.64 10.22 14.21
C VAL A 205 -75.05 8.77 14.00
N LEU A 206 -74.10 7.83 13.98
CA LEU A 206 -74.40 6.40 13.90
C LEU A 206 -75.23 5.93 15.11
N THR A 207 -74.83 6.31 16.33
CA THR A 207 -75.60 5.99 17.54
C THR A 207 -77.01 6.57 17.49
N ILE A 208 -77.16 7.86 17.14
CA ILE A 208 -78.49 8.48 16.99
C ILE A 208 -79.32 7.75 15.93
N SER A 209 -78.70 7.32 14.82
CA SER A 209 -79.41 6.56 13.80
C SER A 209 -79.90 5.20 14.31
N GLU A 210 -79.18 4.57 15.23
CA GLU A 210 -79.60 3.32 15.89
C GLU A 210 -80.76 3.62 16.86
N ASP A 211 -80.64 4.64 17.71
CA ASP A 211 -81.69 5.06 18.64
C ASP A 211 -83.00 5.39 17.89
N ILE A 212 -82.94 6.08 16.75
CA ILE A 212 -84.11 6.38 15.91
C ILE A 212 -84.77 5.10 15.38
N LYS A 213 -83.99 4.09 15.00
CA LYS A 213 -84.54 2.79 14.57
C LYS A 213 -85.27 2.10 15.71
N GLU A 214 -84.71 2.15 16.93
CA GLU A 214 -85.36 1.58 18.11
C GLU A 214 -86.66 2.31 18.45
N VAL A 215 -86.65 3.64 18.46
CA VAL A 215 -87.86 4.46 18.66
C VAL A 215 -88.92 4.14 17.61
N LYS A 216 -88.53 3.98 16.34
CA LYS A 216 -89.45 3.60 15.27
C LYS A 216 -90.11 2.24 15.54
N ILE A 217 -89.34 1.25 15.99
CA ILE A 217 -89.87 -0.07 16.37
C ILE A 217 -90.84 0.05 17.55
N TYR A 218 -90.49 0.86 18.57
CA TYR A 218 -91.33 1.09 19.73
C TYR A 218 -92.67 1.77 19.35
N ILE A 219 -92.63 2.83 18.54
CA ILE A 219 -93.84 3.50 18.04
C ILE A 219 -94.70 2.54 17.24
N GLN A 220 -94.10 1.71 16.38
CA GLN A 220 -94.85 0.72 15.59
C GLN A 220 -95.62 -0.24 16.50
N ARG A 221 -94.97 -0.76 17.56
CA ARG A 221 -95.63 -1.60 18.56
C ARG A 221 -96.81 -0.90 19.22
N ASN A 222 -96.61 0.34 19.68
CA ASN A 222 -97.69 1.10 20.33
C ASN A 222 -98.85 1.39 19.37
N VAL A 223 -98.58 1.64 18.08
CA VAL A 223 -99.62 1.81 17.05
C VAL A 223 -100.40 0.51 16.87
N ASP A 224 -99.72 -0.63 16.81
CA ASP A 224 -100.35 -1.94 16.69
C ASP A 224 -101.23 -2.24 17.93
N GLU A 225 -100.74 -1.91 19.13
CA GLU A 225 -101.50 -2.00 20.38
C GLU A 225 -102.73 -1.07 20.38
N LEU A 226 -102.59 0.20 19.98
CA LEU A 226 -103.72 1.13 19.86
C LEU A 226 -104.77 0.66 18.85
N ASN A 227 -104.34 0.09 17.72
CA ASN A 227 -105.26 -0.49 16.76
C ASN A 227 -106.02 -1.67 17.36
N SER A 228 -105.33 -2.54 18.11
CA SER A 228 -105.96 -3.67 18.79
C SER A 228 -106.99 -3.23 19.84
N THR A 229 -106.67 -2.19 20.63
CA THR A 229 -107.58 -1.64 21.65
C THR A 229 -108.76 -0.93 21.01
N LYS A 230 -108.57 -0.18 19.92
CA LYS A 230 -109.65 0.43 19.14
C LYS A 230 -110.63 -0.63 18.63
N ILE A 231 -110.13 -1.72 18.03
CA ILE A 231 -110.97 -2.85 17.59
C ILE A 231 -111.77 -3.42 18.78
N SER A 232 -111.14 -3.58 19.94
CA SER A 232 -111.83 -4.08 21.14
C SER A 232 -112.93 -3.12 21.64
N LYS A 233 -112.69 -1.81 21.58
CA LYS A 233 -113.66 -0.78 21.94
C LYS A 233 -114.83 -0.74 20.96
N ASP A 234 -114.58 -0.73 19.66
CA ASP A 234 -115.62 -0.71 18.62
C ASP A 234 -116.55 -1.93 18.73
N LYS A 235 -116.01 -3.11 19.10
CA LYS A 235 -116.81 -4.29 19.42
C LYS A 235 -117.72 -4.10 20.64
N SER A 236 -117.25 -3.40 21.67
CA SER A 236 -118.03 -3.14 22.88
C SER A 236 -119.12 -2.09 22.69
N GLU A 237 -118.87 -1.03 21.91
CA GLU A 237 -119.85 0.04 21.66
C GLU A 237 -120.99 -0.42 20.73
N ASN A 238 -120.71 -1.33 19.79
CA ASN A 238 -121.72 -1.89 18.88
C ASN A 238 -122.35 -3.20 19.40
N TYR A 239 -122.21 -3.50 20.69
CA TYR A 239 -122.84 -4.67 21.29
C TYR A 239 -124.35 -4.46 21.42
N ILE A 240 -125.13 -5.13 20.58
CA ILE A 240 -126.59 -5.13 20.66
C ILE A 240 -127.01 -6.07 21.81
N ILE A 241 -127.70 -5.52 22.80
CA ILE A 241 -128.30 -6.28 23.90
C ILE A 241 -129.29 -7.28 23.28
N ASP A 242 -129.07 -8.57 23.52
CA ASP A 242 -129.92 -9.60 22.95
C ASP A 242 -131.33 -9.56 23.58
N GLU A 243 -132.33 -10.03 22.84
CA GLU A 243 -133.73 -9.93 23.24
C GLU A 243 -134.02 -10.61 24.59
N ASP A 244 -133.27 -11.68 24.96
CA ASP A 244 -133.39 -12.33 26.28
C ASP A 244 -132.80 -11.46 27.40
N THR A 245 -131.64 -10.81 27.19
CA THR A 245 -131.10 -9.88 28.18
C THR A 245 -131.98 -8.65 28.35
N GLU A 246 -132.57 -8.11 27.28
CA GLU A 246 -133.51 -6.99 27.37
C GLU A 246 -134.80 -7.39 28.12
N LEU A 247 -135.33 -8.59 27.85
CA LEU A 247 -136.48 -9.15 28.55
C LEU A 247 -136.19 -9.36 30.04
N LYS A 248 -135.02 -9.90 30.39
CA LYS A 248 -134.55 -10.06 31.78
C LYS A 248 -134.44 -8.71 32.48
N LEU A 249 -133.89 -7.69 31.83
CA LEU A 249 -133.79 -6.33 32.38
C LEU A 249 -135.18 -5.73 32.64
N LYS A 250 -136.12 -5.95 31.72
CA LYS A 250 -137.51 -5.48 31.84
C LYS A 250 -138.26 -6.16 32.99
N LYS A 251 -138.03 -7.47 33.18
CA LYS A 251 -138.52 -8.22 34.35
C LYS A 251 -137.93 -7.68 35.64
N LEU A 252 -136.62 -7.43 35.68
CA LEU A 252 -135.94 -6.88 36.85
C LEU A 252 -136.50 -5.51 37.24
N LYS A 253 -136.68 -4.61 36.27
CA LYS A 253 -137.28 -3.28 36.49
C LYS A 253 -138.71 -3.38 37.05
N ARG A 254 -139.52 -4.32 36.56
CA ARG A 254 -140.86 -4.57 37.12
C ARG A 254 -140.79 -5.07 38.56
N THR A 255 -139.90 -6.01 38.87
CA THR A 255 -139.74 -6.52 40.24
C THR A 255 -139.35 -5.41 41.21
N VAL A 256 -138.43 -4.51 40.81
CA VAL A 256 -138.03 -3.35 41.63
C VAL A 256 -139.22 -2.40 41.87
N LEU A 257 -140.01 -2.12 40.83
CA LEU A 257 -141.19 -1.26 40.97
C LEU A 257 -142.22 -1.85 41.93
N ILE A 258 -142.51 -3.15 41.80
CA ILE A 258 -143.45 -3.88 42.67
C ILE A 258 -142.95 -3.87 44.12
N SER A 259 -141.65 -4.09 44.33
CA SER A 259 -141.04 -4.03 45.67
C SER A 259 -141.23 -2.66 46.32
N ASN A 260 -141.04 -1.56 45.58
CA ASN A 260 -141.22 -0.21 46.10
C ASN A 260 -142.68 0.11 46.46
N ILE A 261 -143.63 -0.34 45.63
CA ILE A 261 -145.07 -0.18 45.92
C ILE A 261 -145.45 -0.98 47.16
N SER A 262 -145.00 -2.23 47.26
CA SER A 262 -145.25 -3.08 48.42
C SER A 262 -144.69 -2.46 49.71
N PHE A 263 -143.49 -1.90 49.65
CA PHE A 263 -142.89 -1.16 50.78
C PHE A 263 -143.76 0.03 51.20
N GLY A 264 -144.27 0.80 50.25
CA GLY A 264 -145.20 1.91 50.52
C GLY A 264 -146.49 1.48 51.21
N ILE A 265 -147.10 0.39 50.75
CA ILE A 265 -148.33 -0.15 51.37
C ILE A 265 -148.06 -0.62 52.80
N ILE A 266 -146.93 -1.31 53.03
CA ILE A 266 -146.52 -1.76 54.37
C ILE A 266 -146.33 -0.55 55.30
N THR A 267 -145.72 0.54 54.82
CA THR A 267 -145.57 1.75 55.64
C THR A 267 -146.90 2.40 56.01
N ILE A 268 -147.91 2.40 55.12
CA ILE A 268 -149.25 2.94 55.41
C ILE A 268 -150.01 2.07 56.43
N LEU A 269 -149.90 0.74 56.31
CA LEU A 269 -150.50 -0.18 57.28
C LEU A 269 -149.89 -0.04 58.67
N LEU A 270 -148.56 0.10 58.77
CA LEU A 270 -147.86 0.38 60.02
C LEU A 270 -148.30 1.73 60.63
N PHE A 271 -148.47 2.76 59.81
CA PHE A 271 -148.98 4.06 60.26
C PHE A 271 -150.42 3.96 60.79
N SER A 272 -151.28 3.18 60.14
CA SER A 272 -152.67 2.97 60.57
C SER A 272 -152.76 2.19 61.88
N LEU A 273 -151.92 1.16 62.07
CA LEU A 273 -151.81 0.41 63.32
C LEU A 273 -151.29 1.27 64.48
N PHE A 274 -150.39 2.22 64.21
CA PHE A 274 -149.83 3.13 65.21
C PHE A 274 -150.89 4.11 65.78
N PHE A 275 -151.85 4.56 64.96
CA PHE A 275 -152.93 5.46 65.41
C PHE A 275 -154.12 4.74 66.04
N MET A 276 -154.40 3.48 65.67
CA MET A 276 -155.46 2.68 66.30
C MET A 276 -155.06 2.17 67.70
N GLY A 277 -153.77 2.22 68.04
CA GLY A 277 -153.20 1.78 69.32
C GLY A 277 -153.09 2.87 70.42
N SER A 278 -153.46 4.12 70.15
CA SER A 278 -153.40 5.19 71.15
C SER A 278 -154.80 5.53 71.66
N LYS A 279 -155.23 4.83 72.71
CA LYS A 279 -156.26 5.29 73.66
C LYS A 279 -155.68 6.33 74.60
#